data_AF-A0A533BA79-F1
#
_entry.id   AF-A0A533BA79-F1
#
_cell.length_a   1.000
_cell.length_b   1.000
_cell.length_c   1.000
_cell.angle_alpha   90.00
_cell.angle_beta   90.00
_cell.angle_gamma   90.00
#
_symmetry.space_group_name_H-M   'P 1'
#
loop_
_entity.id
_entity.type
_entity.pdbx_description
1 polymer ?
#
loop_
_entity_poly.entity_id
_entity_poly.type
_entity_poly.pdbx_seq_one_letter_code
_entity_poly.pdbx_strand_id
1 'polypeptide(L)'
;MSEGASTAWAALRASLVPTFPQLLELEAGGALSMDLGSDGWLLELTPDGRLLCQYGVAIDDVMTLLSDGTPEDLGTDEIAKQAKYFIQPAVSKYRALLLKSGFSEQTEMNEEYVAVRFERSVDVTNSMAVQGLMRWCVRTIGVAR
;
A
#
# COMPACT_ATOMS: atom_id res chain seq x y z
N MET A 1 13.34 3.15 25.09
CA MET A 1 13.54 3.47 23.65
C MET A 1 12.22 3.80 22.92
N SER A 2 11.04 3.47 23.49
CA SER A 2 9.74 3.63 22.81
C SER A 2 9.16 5.05 22.80
N GLU A 3 9.47 5.89 23.79
CA GLU A 3 8.96 7.29 23.85
C GLU A 3 9.51 8.18 22.72
N GLY A 4 10.78 8.00 22.35
CA GLY A 4 11.41 8.78 21.28
C GLY A 4 10.83 8.46 19.90
N ALA A 5 10.56 7.18 19.61
CA ALA A 5 9.92 6.76 18.37
C ALA A 5 8.48 7.29 18.24
N SER A 6 7.71 7.24 19.33
CA SER A 6 6.35 7.80 19.39
C SER A 6 6.33 9.33 19.15
N THR A 7 7.32 10.04 19.70
CA THR A 7 7.44 11.49 19.54
C THR A 7 7.84 11.88 18.12
N ALA A 8 8.81 11.17 17.53
CA ALA A 8 9.22 11.38 16.15
C ALA A 8 8.07 11.11 15.16
N TRP A 9 7.29 10.04 15.40
CA TRP A 9 6.11 9.73 14.60
C TRP A 9 5.05 10.84 14.67
N ALA A 10 4.73 11.33 15.87
CA ALA A 10 3.78 12.44 16.04
C ALA A 10 4.24 13.72 15.30
N ALA A 11 5.53 14.05 15.39
CA ALA A 11 6.10 15.20 14.68
C ALA A 11 6.05 15.01 13.15
N LEU A 12 6.37 13.82 12.65
CA LEU A 12 6.28 13.50 11.24
C LEU A 12 4.84 13.65 10.74
N ARG A 13 3.86 13.02 11.41
CA ARG A 13 2.43 13.13 11.05
C ARG A 13 1.98 14.59 10.95
N ALA A 14 2.30 15.41 11.95
CA ALA A 14 1.97 16.84 11.94
C ALA A 14 2.57 17.60 10.74
N SER A 15 3.76 17.20 10.27
CA SER A 15 4.39 17.78 9.07
C SER A 15 3.78 17.30 7.75
N LEU A 16 3.15 16.11 7.74
CA LEU A 16 2.58 15.51 6.53
C LEU A 16 1.20 16.07 6.20
N VAL A 17 0.37 16.37 7.21
CA VAL A 17 -1.02 16.85 7.03
C VAL A 17 -1.14 18.03 6.07
N PRO A 18 -0.30 19.10 6.15
CA PRO A 18 -0.38 20.22 5.21
C PRO A 18 0.04 19.86 3.78
N THR A 19 0.90 18.84 3.62
CA THR A 19 1.50 18.44 2.34
C THR A 19 0.66 17.40 1.60
N PHE A 20 0.00 16.52 2.36
CA PHE A 20 -0.82 15.42 1.86
C PHE A 20 -2.16 15.42 2.61
N PRO A 21 -3.06 16.34 2.28
CA PRO A 21 -4.33 16.50 3.01
C PRO A 21 -5.26 15.30 2.89
N GLN A 22 -5.05 14.42 1.91
CA GLN A 22 -5.79 13.17 1.74
C GLN A 22 -5.29 11.99 2.60
N LEU A 23 -4.25 12.18 3.43
CA LEU A 23 -3.82 11.14 4.37
C LEU A 23 -4.89 10.92 5.43
N LEU A 24 -5.26 9.66 5.60
CA LEU A 24 -6.20 9.19 6.61
C LEU A 24 -5.46 8.36 7.64
N GLU A 25 -5.79 8.60 8.90
CA GLU A 25 -5.38 7.76 10.02
C GLU A 25 -6.54 6.83 10.37
N LEU A 26 -6.34 5.52 10.22
CA LEU A 26 -7.41 4.53 10.49
C LEU A 26 -7.52 4.22 11.99
N GLU A 27 -6.40 4.25 12.71
CA GLU A 27 -6.31 4.00 14.14
C GLU A 27 -5.45 5.09 14.79
N ALA A 28 -5.83 5.54 15.99
CA ALA A 28 -5.11 6.60 16.67
C ALA A 28 -3.66 6.20 16.98
N GLY A 29 -2.70 6.95 16.42
CA GLY A 29 -1.27 6.64 16.49
C GLY A 29 -0.79 5.63 15.45
N GLY A 30 -1.69 5.10 14.63
CA GLY A 30 -1.43 4.04 13.65
C GLY A 30 -0.88 4.55 12.33
N ALA A 31 -0.99 3.72 11.30
CA ALA A 31 -0.53 4.04 9.96
C ALA A 31 -1.36 5.17 9.32
N LEU A 32 -0.69 5.92 8.44
CA LEU A 32 -1.33 6.91 7.57
C LEU A 32 -1.44 6.35 6.16
N SER A 33 -2.64 6.36 5.61
CA SER A 33 -2.90 5.81 4.27
C SER A 33 -3.61 6.82 3.39
N MET A 34 -3.33 6.79 2.08
CA MET A 34 -4.07 7.55 1.08
C MET A 34 -4.14 6.81 -0.24
N ASP A 35 -5.22 7.04 -0.97
CA ASP A 35 -5.34 6.58 -2.36
C ASP A 35 -4.35 7.32 -3.25
N LEU A 36 -3.70 6.58 -4.15
CA LEU A 36 -2.76 7.16 -5.12
C LEU A 36 -3.45 7.65 -6.40
N GLY A 37 -4.72 7.32 -6.63
CA GLY A 37 -5.55 7.77 -7.74
C GLY A 37 -5.55 6.82 -8.94
N SER A 38 -4.59 5.88 -9.02
CA SER A 38 -4.51 4.91 -10.10
C SER A 38 -5.09 3.56 -9.67
N ASP A 39 -6.20 3.16 -10.29
CA ASP A 39 -6.75 1.80 -10.32
C ASP A 39 -6.76 1.00 -8.99
N GLY A 40 -6.80 1.64 -7.81
CA GLY A 40 -6.78 0.95 -6.50
C GLY A 40 -5.41 0.82 -5.84
N TRP A 41 -4.40 1.58 -6.29
CA TRP A 41 -3.14 1.73 -5.56
C TRP A 41 -3.30 2.61 -4.33
N LEU A 42 -2.75 2.16 -3.20
CA LEU A 42 -2.69 2.89 -1.95
C LEU A 42 -1.24 3.19 -1.58
N LEU A 43 -1.02 4.35 -0.95
CA LEU A 43 0.20 4.66 -0.23
C LEU A 43 -0.09 4.54 1.26
N GLU A 44 0.80 3.86 1.98
CA GLU A 44 0.73 3.75 3.44
C GLU A 44 2.09 4.10 4.05
N LEU A 45 2.07 4.78 5.19
CA LEU A 45 3.23 5.07 6.01
C LEU A 45 2.96 4.61 7.43
N THR A 46 3.81 3.73 7.94
CA THR A 46 3.63 3.11 9.25
C THR A 46 4.50 3.78 10.34
N PRO A 47 4.10 3.71 11.62
CA PRO A 47 4.87 4.26 12.73
C PRO A 47 6.26 3.65 12.92
N ASP A 48 6.45 2.40 12.46
CA ASP A 48 7.74 1.69 12.51
C ASP A 48 8.69 2.06 11.36
N GLY A 49 8.32 3.06 10.54
CA GLY A 49 9.19 3.62 9.52
C GLY A 49 9.21 2.79 8.23
N ARG A 50 8.07 2.26 7.80
CA ARG A 50 7.91 1.67 6.46
C ARG A 50 6.98 2.54 5.63
N LEU A 51 7.42 2.84 4.42
CA LEU A 51 6.57 3.41 3.38
C LEU A 51 6.19 2.31 2.39
N LEU A 52 4.90 2.12 2.16
CA LEU A 52 4.34 1.07 1.32
C LEU A 52 3.59 1.69 0.13
N CYS A 53 3.92 1.26 -1.08
CA CYS A 53 3.03 1.37 -2.24
C CYS A 53 2.37 0.03 -2.44
N GLN A 54 1.06 -0.06 -2.28
CA GLN A 54 0.36 -1.34 -2.30
C GLN A 54 -0.82 -1.33 -3.27
N TYR A 55 -1.06 -2.49 -3.86
CA TYR A 55 -2.23 -2.75 -4.67
C TYR A 55 -2.88 -4.02 -4.15
N GLY A 56 -4.17 -3.95 -3.83
CA GLY A 56 -4.89 -5.09 -3.31
C GLY A 56 -6.34 -5.09 -3.78
N VAL A 57 -6.97 -6.25 -3.64
CA VAL A 57 -8.38 -6.47 -3.96
C VAL A 57 -9.02 -7.24 -2.81
N ALA A 58 -10.29 -6.95 -2.56
CA ALA A 58 -11.07 -7.74 -1.63
C ALA A 58 -11.26 -9.15 -2.21
N ILE A 59 -11.24 -10.17 -1.34
CA ILE A 59 -11.49 -11.54 -1.76
C ILE A 59 -12.89 -11.70 -2.35
N ASP A 60 -13.88 -10.99 -1.81
CA ASP A 60 -15.27 -10.99 -2.32
C ASP A 60 -15.36 -10.49 -3.78
N ASP A 61 -14.53 -9.52 -4.16
CA ASP A 61 -14.48 -9.02 -5.54
C ASP A 61 -13.94 -10.11 -6.48
N VAL A 62 -12.91 -10.85 -6.04
CA VAL A 62 -12.34 -11.99 -6.78
C VAL A 62 -13.37 -13.10 -6.93
N MET A 63 -14.12 -13.43 -5.86
CA MET A 63 -15.19 -14.43 -5.93
C MET A 63 -16.28 -14.02 -6.91
N THR A 64 -16.67 -12.74 -6.90
CA THR A 64 -17.68 -12.20 -7.82
C THR A 64 -17.23 -12.30 -9.27
N LEU A 65 -15.95 -12.03 -9.55
CA LEU A 65 -15.36 -12.16 -10.89
C LEU A 65 -15.29 -13.60 -11.40
N LEU A 66 -15.13 -14.58 -10.51
CA LEU A 66 -15.04 -16.00 -10.85
C LEU A 66 -16.42 -16.68 -10.98
N SER A 67 -17.45 -16.07 -10.40
CA SER A 67 -18.82 -16.59 -10.38
C SER A 67 -19.56 -16.24 -11.68
N ASP A 68 -19.18 -16.86 -12.80
CA ASP A 68 -19.83 -16.70 -14.12
C ASP A 68 -21.21 -17.42 -14.20
N GLY A 69 -21.98 -17.43 -13.10
CA GLY A 69 -23.33 -17.97 -13.02
C GLY A 69 -23.50 -19.32 -12.29
N THR A 70 -22.43 -19.92 -11.76
CA THR A 70 -22.50 -21.11 -10.91
C THR A 70 -21.55 -20.95 -9.73
N PRO A 71 -22.01 -21.05 -8.47
CA PRO A 71 -21.12 -21.00 -7.31
C PRO A 71 -20.33 -22.32 -7.27
N GLU A 72 -19.16 -22.35 -7.89
CA GLU A 72 -18.16 -23.36 -7.57
C GLU A 72 -17.53 -22.98 -6.23
N ASP A 73 -17.53 -23.93 -5.31
CA ASP A 73 -16.95 -23.79 -3.98
C ASP A 73 -15.42 -23.85 -4.12
N LEU A 74 -14.82 -22.73 -4.55
CA LEU A 74 -13.37 -22.62 -4.71
C LEU A 74 -12.71 -22.61 -3.34
N GLY A 75 -11.81 -23.55 -3.09
CA GLY A 75 -10.99 -23.53 -1.88
C GLY A 75 -10.11 -22.28 -1.79
N THR A 76 -9.72 -21.91 -0.58
CA THR A 76 -8.91 -20.71 -0.28
C THR A 76 -7.64 -20.59 -1.12
N ASP A 77 -6.98 -21.71 -1.42
CA ASP A 77 -5.77 -21.75 -2.25
C ASP A 77 -6.04 -21.36 -3.72
N GLU A 78 -7.19 -21.73 -4.26
CA GLU A 78 -7.55 -21.38 -5.63
C GLU A 78 -7.97 -19.90 -5.70
N ILE A 79 -8.73 -19.41 -4.71
CA ILE A 79 -9.04 -17.97 -4.57
C ILE A 79 -7.74 -17.15 -4.48
N ALA A 80 -6.78 -17.58 -3.66
CA ALA A 80 -5.47 -16.95 -3.53
C ALA A 80 -4.77 -16.78 -4.88
N LYS A 81 -4.79 -17.86 -5.66
CA LYS A 81 -4.13 -17.94 -6.96
C LYS A 81 -4.81 -17.02 -7.97
N GLN A 82 -6.14 -17.05 -8.03
CA GLN A 82 -6.93 -16.19 -8.91
C GLN A 82 -6.76 -14.70 -8.56
N ALA A 83 -6.80 -14.36 -7.28
CA ALA A 83 -6.56 -13.01 -6.80
C ALA A 83 -5.17 -12.51 -7.22
N LYS A 84 -4.13 -13.33 -7.03
CA LYS A 84 -2.76 -13.01 -7.47
C LYS A 84 -2.67 -12.79 -8.98
N TYR A 85 -3.33 -13.63 -9.79
CA TYR A 85 -3.37 -13.43 -11.24
C TYR A 85 -4.11 -12.15 -11.62
N PHE A 86 -5.20 -11.83 -10.93
CA PHE A 86 -6.01 -10.65 -11.19
C PHE A 86 -5.22 -9.34 -10.94
N ILE A 87 -4.46 -9.26 -9.85
CA ILE A 87 -3.70 -8.04 -9.51
C ILE A 87 -2.36 -7.91 -10.26
N GLN A 88 -1.86 -8.99 -10.84
CA GLN A 88 -0.54 -9.03 -11.48
C GLN A 88 -0.34 -7.98 -12.59
N PRO A 89 -1.32 -7.70 -13.47
CA PRO A 89 -1.16 -6.69 -14.52
C PRO A 89 -0.94 -5.28 -13.95
N ALA A 90 -1.73 -4.89 -12.95
CA ALA A 90 -1.63 -3.57 -12.30
C ALA A 90 -0.28 -3.42 -11.57
N VAL A 91 0.14 -4.47 -10.87
CA VAL A 91 1.44 -4.54 -10.17
C VAL A 91 2.61 -4.45 -11.15
N SER A 92 2.55 -5.19 -12.26
CA SER A 92 3.65 -5.32 -13.22
C SER A 92 4.00 -4.00 -13.91
N LYS A 93 3.02 -3.09 -14.07
CA LYS A 93 3.23 -1.74 -14.63
C LYS A 93 4.32 -0.96 -13.89
N TYR A 94 4.41 -1.11 -12.57
CA TYR A 94 5.33 -0.32 -11.73
C TYR A 94 6.42 -1.15 -11.04
N ARG A 95 6.30 -2.48 -11.01
CA ARG A 95 7.20 -3.41 -10.32
C ARG A 95 8.69 -3.11 -10.55
N ALA A 96 9.12 -3.07 -11.81
CA ALA A 96 10.53 -2.86 -12.13
C ALA A 96 11.06 -1.50 -11.64
N LEU A 97 10.23 -0.46 -11.65
CA LEU A 97 10.60 0.88 -11.21
C LEU A 97 10.68 0.97 -9.68
N LEU A 98 9.73 0.36 -8.97
CA LEU A 98 9.72 0.31 -7.51
C LEU A 98 10.93 -0.46 -6.96
N LEU A 99 11.21 -1.65 -7.51
CA LEU A 99 12.38 -2.46 -7.12
C LEU A 99 13.69 -1.70 -7.35
N LYS A 100 13.86 -1.05 -8.51
CA LYS A 100 15.05 -0.21 -8.79
C LYS A 100 15.18 0.99 -7.86
N SER A 101 14.07 1.45 -7.30
CA SER A 101 14.02 2.59 -6.36
C SER A 101 14.23 2.16 -4.90
N GLY A 102 14.59 0.90 -4.67
CA GLY A 102 14.96 0.37 -3.35
C GLY A 102 13.78 -0.13 -2.51
N PHE A 103 12.62 -0.39 -3.12
CA PHE A 103 11.54 -1.11 -2.47
C PHE A 103 11.76 -2.63 -2.54
N SER A 104 11.34 -3.35 -1.51
CA SER A 104 11.15 -4.80 -1.55
C SER A 104 9.69 -5.14 -1.81
N GLU A 105 9.44 -6.20 -2.56
CA GLU A 105 8.10 -6.67 -2.86
C GLU A 105 7.71 -7.79 -1.89
N GLN A 106 6.52 -7.66 -1.31
CA GLN A 106 5.88 -8.66 -0.47
C GLN A 106 4.49 -8.95 -1.01
N THR A 107 4.00 -10.16 -0.78
CA THR A 107 2.59 -10.49 -0.99
C THR A 107 1.94 -10.74 0.36
N GLU A 108 0.79 -10.11 0.59
CA GLU A 108 -0.07 -10.33 1.74
C GLU A 108 -1.37 -10.97 1.29
N MET A 109 -1.83 -11.92 2.09
CA MET A 109 -3.13 -12.52 1.92
C MET A 109 -3.68 -12.88 3.30
N ASN A 110 -4.94 -12.54 3.52
CA ASN A 110 -5.73 -13.01 4.64
C ASN A 110 -7.13 -13.40 4.12
N GLU A 111 -8.11 -13.54 5.01
CA GLU A 111 -9.48 -13.91 4.63
C GLU A 111 -10.26 -12.75 3.98
N GLU A 112 -9.77 -11.52 4.08
CA GLU A 112 -10.44 -10.31 3.61
C GLU A 112 -9.91 -9.84 2.25
N TYR A 113 -8.59 -9.93 2.03
CA TYR A 113 -7.95 -9.38 0.84
C TYR A 113 -6.68 -10.12 0.41
N VAL A 114 -6.28 -9.85 -0.82
CA VAL A 114 -4.95 -10.17 -1.37
C VAL A 114 -4.31 -8.89 -1.87
N ALA A 115 -3.06 -8.63 -1.46
CA ALA A 115 -2.33 -7.44 -1.84
C ALA A 115 -0.87 -7.74 -2.18
N VAL A 116 -0.31 -6.99 -3.14
CA VAL A 116 1.13 -6.85 -3.32
C VAL A 116 1.56 -5.52 -2.72
N ARG A 117 2.55 -5.57 -1.83
CA ARG A 117 3.11 -4.43 -1.13
C ARG A 117 4.55 -4.22 -1.59
N PHE A 118 4.86 -3.01 -2.05
CA PHE A 118 6.23 -2.56 -2.21
C PHE A 118 6.60 -1.73 -1.00
N GLU A 119 7.45 -2.26 -0.13
CA GLU A 119 7.85 -1.63 1.12
C GLU A 119 9.28 -1.06 1.05
N ARG A 120 9.50 0.07 1.70
CA ARG A 120 10.84 0.64 1.86
C ARG A 120 10.95 1.28 3.24
N SER A 121 12.02 0.96 3.96
CA SER A 121 12.32 1.60 5.25
C SER A 121 12.65 3.08 5.07
N VAL A 122 12.15 3.90 5.97
CA VAL A 122 12.36 5.35 6.02
C VAL A 122 12.76 5.79 7.42
N ASP A 123 13.56 6.85 7.49
CA ASP A 123 13.86 7.51 8.75
C ASP A 123 12.74 8.48 9.10
N VAL A 124 11.93 8.13 10.10
CA VAL A 124 10.79 8.95 10.55
C VAL A 124 11.22 10.29 11.14
N THR A 125 12.49 10.46 11.50
CA THR A 125 13.03 11.74 11.98
C THR A 125 13.36 12.70 10.82
N ASN A 126 13.44 12.20 9.59
CA ASN A 126 13.77 12.98 8.40
C ASN A 126 12.52 13.24 7.55
N SER A 127 11.67 14.15 8.01
CA SER A 127 10.40 14.49 7.35
C SER A 127 10.55 14.89 5.88
N MET A 128 11.62 15.62 5.54
CA MET A 128 11.88 16.05 4.16
C MET A 128 12.14 14.86 3.23
N ALA A 129 12.91 13.87 3.68
CA ALA A 129 13.17 12.66 2.90
C ALA A 129 11.89 11.83 2.73
N VAL A 130 11.11 11.66 3.81
CA VAL A 130 9.82 10.95 3.76
C VAL A 130 8.86 11.62 2.77
N GLN A 131 8.63 12.93 2.91
CA GLN A 131 7.78 13.69 1.99
C GLN A 131 8.28 13.65 0.54
N GLY A 132 9.60 13.63 0.33
CA GLY A 132 10.21 13.47 -0.99
C GLY A 132 9.86 12.13 -1.62
N LEU A 133 9.97 11.05 -0.85
CA LEU A 133 9.63 9.70 -1.31
C LEU A 133 8.13 9.55 -1.54
N MET A 134 7.28 10.04 -0.64
CA MET A 134 5.81 10.03 -0.81
C MET A 134 5.40 10.78 -2.09
N ARG A 135 5.93 11.98 -2.34
CA ARG A 135 5.68 12.72 -3.60
C ARG A 135 6.15 11.94 -4.83
N TRP A 136 7.27 11.23 -4.71
CA TRP A 136 7.76 10.38 -5.79
C TRP A 136 6.77 9.24 -6.08
N CYS A 137 6.23 8.57 -5.05
CA CYS A 137 5.20 7.52 -5.22
C CYS A 137 3.94 8.08 -5.89
N VAL A 138 3.42 9.21 -5.40
CA VAL A 138 2.24 9.89 -5.99
C VAL A 138 2.46 10.23 -7.46
N ARG A 139 3.60 10.82 -7.82
CA ARG A 139 3.88 11.17 -9.22
C ARG A 139 4.09 9.94 -10.11
N THR A 140 4.66 8.88 -9.55
CA THR A 140 5.06 7.69 -10.31
C THR A 140 3.88 6.77 -10.60
N ILE A 141 3.00 6.60 -9.62
CA ILE A 141 1.88 5.66 -9.66
C ILE A 141 0.58 6.43 -9.94
N GLY A 142 0.36 7.54 -9.22
CA GLY A 142 -0.91 8.26 -9.20
C GLY A 142 -1.23 9.12 -10.40
N VAL A 143 -0.27 9.35 -11.28
CA VAL A 143 -0.55 9.98 -12.57
C VAL A 143 -0.93 8.85 -13.54
N ALA A 144 -2.24 8.69 -13.76
CA ALA A 144 -2.74 7.89 -14.86
C ALA A 144 -2.11 8.39 -16.17
N ARG A 145 -1.14 7.63 -16.70
CA ARG A 145 -0.66 7.75 -18.06
C ARG A 145 -1.37 6.73 -18.92
#